data_AF-A0A6A2Y7F3-F1
#
_entry.id   AF-A0A6A2Y7F3-F1
#
_cell.length_a   1.000
_cell.length_b   1.000
_cell.length_c   1.000
_cell.angle_alpha   90.00
_cell.angle_beta   90.00
_cell.angle_gamma   90.00
#
_symmetry.space_group_name_H-M   'P 1'
#
loop_
_entity.id
_entity.type
_entity.pdbx_description
1 polymer ?
#
loop_
_entity_poly.entity_id
_entity_poly.type
_entity_poly.pdbx_seq_one_letter_code
_entity_poly.pdbx_strand_id
1 'polypeptide(L)' 'MEKASAQPVCAQEALELLNCVTQSPFDQDKCLRLLHSLRDCVLKQKVNKFSLDDQDNHQHDTDSVTKKN' A
#
# COMPACT_ATOMS: atom_id res chain seq x y z
N MET A 1 -12.89 -23.74 5.51
CA MET A 1 -12.09 -23.76 4.27
C MET A 1 -12.01 -22.35 3.74
N GLU A 2 -10.81 -21.91 3.40
CA GLU A 2 -10.35 -20.52 3.31
C GLU A 2 -11.18 -19.64 2.36
N LYS A 3 -11.49 -18.41 2.79
CA LYS A 3 -11.97 -17.36 1.88
C LYS A 3 -10.86 -17.16 0.84
N ALA A 4 -11.13 -17.44 -0.43
CA ALA A 4 -10.30 -16.95 -1.52
C ALA A 4 -10.31 -15.43 -1.44
N SER A 5 -9.37 -14.87 -0.69
CA SER A 5 -9.16 -13.43 -0.57
C SER A 5 -8.90 -12.94 -1.98
N ALA A 6 -9.81 -12.09 -2.48
CA ALA A 6 -9.59 -11.40 -3.74
C ALA A 6 -8.19 -10.79 -3.67
N GLN A 7 -7.32 -11.16 -4.63
CA GLN A 7 -5.95 -10.67 -4.63
C GLN A 7 -5.99 -9.14 -4.64
N PRO A 8 -5.17 -8.47 -3.81
CA PRO A 8 -5.12 -7.01 -3.80
C PRO A 8 -4.77 -6.51 -5.20
N VAL A 9 -5.35 -5.37 -5.56
CA VAL A 9 -5.10 -4.75 -6.86
C VAL A 9 -3.59 -4.50 -7.02
N CYS A 10 -3.01 -5.00 -8.13
CA CYS A 10 -1.57 -4.92 -8.46
C CYS A 10 -0.63 -5.59 -7.44
N ALA A 11 -1.13 -6.54 -6.64
CA ALA A 11 -0.33 -7.24 -5.63
C ALA A 11 0.85 -8.01 -6.24
N GLN A 12 0.68 -8.56 -7.43
CA GLN A 12 1.71 -9.33 -8.12
C GLN A 12 2.91 -8.44 -8.48
N GLU A 13 2.66 -7.30 -9.12
CA GLU A 13 3.68 -6.34 -9.52
C GLU A 13 4.39 -5.72 -8.31
N ALA A 14 3.64 -5.46 -7.22
CA ALA A 14 4.21 -4.99 -5.97
C ALA A 14 5.15 -6.04 -5.35
N LEU A 15 4.72 -7.31 -5.33
CA LEU A 15 5.51 -8.42 -4.79
C LEU A 15 6.79 -8.63 -5.62
N GLU A 16 6.70 -8.57 -6.95
CA GLU A 16 7.88 -8.70 -7.81
C GLU A 16 8.88 -7.57 -7.60
N LEU A 17 8.41 -6.33 -7.44
CA LEU A 17 9.27 -5.19 -7.12
C LEU A 17 9.94 -5.36 -5.75
N LEU A 18 9.20 -5.80 -4.73
CA LEU A 18 9.74 -6.09 -3.40
C LEU A 18 10.80 -7.21 -3.44
N ASN A 19 10.54 -8.26 -4.22
CA ASN A 19 11.53 -9.33 -4.45
C ASN A 19 12.73 -8.85 -5.28
N CYS A 20 12.57 -7.81 -6.10
CA CYS A 20 13.69 -7.23 -6.84
C CYS A 20 14.68 -6.51 -5.93
N VAL A 21 14.18 -5.70 -4.99
CA VAL A 21 15.05 -4.95 -4.07
C VAL A 21 15.80 -5.82 -3.07
N THR A 22 15.34 -7.06 -2.83
CA THR A 22 16.03 -8.03 -1.97
C THR A 22 17.08 -8.86 -2.70
N GLN A 23 17.12 -8.82 -4.03
CA GLN A 23 18.11 -9.57 -4.82
C GLN A 23 19.52 -9.00 -4.66
N SER A 24 20.50 -9.89 -4.59
CA SER A 24 21.93 -9.57 -4.57
C SER A 24 22.64 -10.41 -5.64
N PRO A 25 23.33 -9.77 -6.62
CA PRO A 25 23.56 -8.34 -6.74
C PRO A 25 22.28 -7.55 -7.09
N PHE A 26 22.22 -6.30 -6.63
CA PHE A 26 21.10 -5.41 -6.92
C PHE A 26 21.11 -5.02 -8.40
N ASP A 27 20.01 -5.28 -9.10
CA ASP A 27 19.83 -4.95 -10.50
C ASP A 27 18.82 -3.78 -10.64
N GLN A 28 19.36 -2.57 -10.67
CA GLN A 28 18.56 -1.35 -10.68
C GLN A 28 17.64 -1.26 -11.90
N ASP A 29 18.11 -1.65 -13.08
CA ASP A 29 17.34 -1.58 -14.33
C ASP A 29 16.16 -2.57 -14.30
N LYS A 30 16.39 -3.78 -13.80
CA LYS A 30 15.33 -4.76 -13.57
C LYS A 30 14.26 -4.23 -12.61
N CYS A 31 14.66 -3.65 -11.48
CA CYS A 31 13.70 -3.14 -10.50
C CYS A 31 12.95 -1.92 -11.05
N LEU A 32 13.59 -1.07 -11.85
CA LEU A 32 12.96 0.07 -12.49
C LEU A 32 11.90 -0.36 -13.52
N ARG A 33 12.15 -1.43 -14.28
CA ARG A 33 11.14 -2.02 -15.18
C ARG A 33 9.92 -2.56 -14.41
N LEU A 34 10.14 -3.24 -13.28
CA LEU A 34 9.05 -3.72 -12.42
C LEU A 34 8.25 -2.56 -11.81
N LEU A 35 8.91 -1.46 -11.44
CA LEU A 35 8.24 -0.24 -10.99
C LEU A 35 7.35 0.37 -12.08
N HIS A 36 7.80 0.39 -13.33
CA HIS A 36 6.97 0.86 -14.45
C HIS A 36 5.75 -0.05 -14.67
N SER A 37 5.92 -1.37 -14.55
CA SER A 37 4.80 -2.31 -14.63
C SER A 37 3.77 -2.08 -13.51
N LEU A 38 4.25 -1.89 -12.27
CA LEU A 38 3.38 -1.57 -11.14
C LEU A 38 2.61 -0.26 -11.37
N ARG A 39 3.30 0.78 -11.86
CA ARG A 39 2.67 2.07 -12.19
C ARG A 39 1.56 1.91 -13.24
N ASP A 40 1.80 1.12 -14.29
CA ASP A 40 0.80 0.87 -15.33
C ASP A 40 -0.46 0.19 -14.76
N CYS A 41 -0.27 -0.85 -13.95
CA CYS A 41 -1.37 -1.53 -13.28
C CYS A 41 -2.20 -0.58 -12.39
N VAL A 42 -1.54 0.25 -11.58
CA VAL A 42 -2.22 1.21 -10.68
C VAL A 42 -3.05 2.22 -11.46
N LEU A 43 -2.49 2.76 -12.55
CA LEU A 43 -3.20 3.71 -13.41
C LEU A 43 -4.38 3.06 -14.12
N LYS A 44 -4.22 1.83 -14.61
CA LYS A 44 -5.28 1.07 -15.26
C LYS A 44 -6.44 0.75 -14.32
N GLN A 45 -6.13 0.43 -13.07
CA GLN A 45 -7.11 0.07 -12.04
C GLN A 45 -7.70 1.29 -11.31
N LYS A 46 -7.27 2.52 -11.67
CA LYS A 46 -7.72 3.79 -11.08
C LYS A 46 -7.58 3.82 -9.55
N VAL A 47 -6.53 3.21 -9.03
CA VAL A 47 -6.25 3.26 -7.58
C VAL A 47 -5.65 4.62 -7.27
N ASN A 48 -6.38 5.45 -6.52
CA ASN A 48 -5.92 6.79 -6.17
C ASN A 48 -4.92 6.76 -5.00
N LYS A 49 -5.15 5.91 -3.99
CA LYS A 49 -4.30 5.75 -2.80
C LYS A 49 -4.34 4.32 -2.28
N PHE A 50 -3.17 3.81 -1.91
CA PHE A 50 -3.05 2.63 -1.07
C PHE A 50 -2.85 3.11 0.37
N SER A 51 -3.68 2.62 1.28
CA SER A 51 -3.52 2.84 2.71
C SER A 51 -3.16 1.51 3.36
N LEU A 52 -2.17 1.51 4.24
CA LEU A 52 -1.91 0.40 5.14
C LEU A 52 -2.83 0.62 6.35
N ASP A 53 -3.95 -0.10 6.40
CA ASP A 53 -4.96 -0.13 7.48
C ASP A 53 -5.28 1.21 8.19
N ASP A 54 -6.50 1.70 7.92
CA ASP A 54 -7.32 2.64 8.70
C ASP A 54 -6.64 3.37 9.90
N GLN A 55 -6.01 4.52 9.65
CA GLN A 55 -5.96 5.58 10.66
C GLN A 55 -7.25 6.43 10.60
N ASP A 56 -8.43 5.79 10.61
CA ASP A 56 -9.74 6.45 10.73
C ASP A 56 -10.54 5.87 11.91
N ASN A 57 -9.93 5.76 13.10
CA ASN A 57 -10.70 6.02 14.32
C ASN A 57 -9.78 6.22 15.52
N HIS A 58 -9.54 7.48 15.89
CA HIS A 58 -9.52 7.98 17.29
C HIS A 58 -9.11 9.45 17.25
N GLN A 59 -9.94 10.27 16.58
CA GLN A 59 -10.09 11.67 16.95
C GLN A 59 -10.70 11.67 18.36
N HIS A 60 -9.87 11.55 19.40
CA HIS A 60 -10.32 11.83 20.75
C HIS A 60 -10.39 13.35 20.88
N ASP A 61 -11.57 13.90 20.59
CA ASP A 61 -12.00 15.22 21.02
C ASP A 61 -11.64 15.40 22.50
N THR A 62 -10.50 16.04 22.77
CA THR A 62 -10.29 16.69 24.06
C THR A 62 -10.89 18.08 23.98
N ASP A 63 -12.22 18.15 23.82
CA ASP A 63 -12.98 19.32 24.21
C ASP A 63 -12.89 19.39 25.75
N SER A 64 -11.89 20.13 26.21
CA SER A 64 -11.68 20.40 27.62
C SER A 64 -12.82 21.30 28.10
N VAL A 65 -13.93 20.68 28.50
CA VAL A 65 -14.94 21.28 29.36
C VAL A 65 -14.24 21.72 30.65
N THR A 66 -13.75 22.96 30.66
CA THR A 66 -13.41 23.66 31.89
C THR A 66 -14.72 24.25 32.41
N LYS A 67 -15.48 23.42 33.12
CA LYS A 67 -16.56 23.87 33.99
C LYS A 67 -16.60 23.00 35.24
N LYS A 68 -15.93 23.47 36.29
CA LYS A 68 -16.32 23.10 37.64
C LYS A 68 -16.14 24.30 38.57
N ASN A 69 -17.30 24.69 39.06
CA ASN A 69 -17.59 25.68 40.08
C ASN A 69 -16.84 25.43 41.38
#